data_AF-A0A533Y525-F1
#
_entry.id   AF-A0A533Y525-F1
#
_cell.length_a   1.000
_cell.length_b   1.000
_cell.length_c   1.000
_cell.angle_alpha   90.00
_cell.angle_beta   90.00
_cell.angle_gamma   90.00
#
_symmetry.space_group_name_H-M   'P 1'
#
loop_
_entity.id
_entity.type
_entity.pdbx_description
1 polymer ?
#
loop_
_entity_poly.entity_id
_entity_poly.type
_entity_poly.pdbx_seq_one_letter_code
_entity_poly.pdbx_strand_id
1 'polypeptide(L)'
;MGFLQRIKHDVKAGWATLRYGTAQAATRALEETELLRLRLEVRKLDARISELYGDIGERAVELSERGLPAEQVLSDSELVRVAEQVASLQAERAKLTGEMDDIRSGS
;
A
#
# COMPACT_ATOMS: atom_id res chain seq x y z
N MET A 1 -48.03 23.45 21.22
CA MET A 1 -47.12 23.48 20.05
C MET A 1 -47.89 23.10 18.80
N GLY A 2 -47.83 23.91 17.74
CA GLY A 2 -48.61 23.71 16.53
C GLY A 2 -48.09 22.57 15.63
N PHE A 3 -48.98 21.87 14.94
CA PHE A 3 -48.65 20.80 13.99
C PHE A 3 -47.63 21.24 12.91
N LEU A 4 -47.76 22.47 12.40
CA LEU A 4 -46.83 23.05 11.41
C LEU A 4 -45.40 23.25 11.95
N GLN A 5 -45.25 23.58 13.24
CA GLN A 5 -43.93 23.73 13.86
C GLN A 5 -43.21 22.38 13.98
N ARG A 6 -43.97 21.29 14.22
CA ARG A 6 -43.42 19.93 14.23
C ARG A 6 -42.95 19.49 12.85
N ILE A 7 -43.77 19.69 11.81
CA ILE A 7 -43.37 19.37 10.43
C ILE A 7 -42.09 20.12 10.03
N LYS A 8 -42.01 21.42 10.31
CA LYS A 8 -40.82 22.23 10.01
C LYS A 8 -39.58 21.70 10.75
N HIS A 9 -39.73 21.31 12.00
CA HIS A 9 -38.66 20.73 12.80
C HIS A 9 -38.18 19.40 12.22
N ASP A 10 -39.10 18.51 11.89
CA ASP A 10 -38.79 17.16 11.41
C ASP A 10 -38.13 17.20 10.02
N VAL A 11 -38.55 18.10 9.14
CA VAL A 11 -37.87 18.34 7.85
C VAL A 11 -36.45 18.85 8.06
N LYS A 12 -36.23 19.79 8.99
CA LYS A 12 -34.89 20.31 9.29
C LYS A 12 -33.99 19.23 9.89
N ALA A 13 -34.53 18.40 10.79
CA ALA A 13 -33.82 17.27 11.37
C ALA A 13 -33.48 16.23 10.31
N GLY A 14 -34.44 15.86 9.45
CA GLY A 14 -34.22 14.93 8.33
C GLY A 14 -33.15 15.42 7.36
N TRP A 15 -33.16 16.72 7.02
CA TRP A 15 -32.12 17.32 6.18
C TRP A 15 -30.74 17.28 6.82
N ALA A 16 -30.64 17.55 8.13
CA ALA A 16 -29.39 17.47 8.87
C ALA A 16 -28.84 16.03 8.88
N THR A 17 -29.71 15.04 9.12
CA THR A 17 -29.35 13.61 9.07
C THR A 17 -28.90 13.19 7.68
N LEU A 18 -29.60 13.60 6.64
CA LEU A 18 -29.21 13.32 5.25
C LEU A 18 -27.82 13.90 4.95
N ARG A 19 -27.59 15.17 5.29
CA ARG A 19 -26.28 15.83 5.07
C ARG A 19 -25.16 15.14 5.85
N TYR A 20 -25.43 14.70 7.08
CA TYR A 20 -24.46 13.95 7.87
C TYR A 20 -24.17 12.58 7.25
N GLY A 21 -25.21 11.84 6.87
CA GLY A 21 -25.07 10.53 6.22
C GLY A 21 -24.33 10.60 4.89
N THR A 22 -24.58 11.62 4.07
CA THR A 22 -23.85 11.81 2.81
C THR A 22 -22.39 12.18 3.04
N ALA A 23 -22.10 13.03 4.03
CA ALA A 23 -20.73 13.34 4.41
C ALA A 23 -19.98 12.08 4.89
N GLN A 24 -20.60 11.28 5.75
CA GLN A 24 -20.02 10.02 6.25
C GLN A 24 -19.76 9.02 5.11
N ALA A 25 -20.71 8.87 4.17
CA ALA A 25 -20.55 8.00 3.01
C ALA A 25 -19.41 8.47 2.11
N ALA A 26 -19.28 9.79 1.90
CA ALA A 26 -18.18 10.35 1.12
C ALA A 26 -16.82 10.10 1.78
N THR A 27 -16.72 10.26 3.11
CA THR A 27 -15.49 9.96 3.86
C THR A 27 -15.07 8.50 3.71
N ARG A 28 -16.00 7.56 3.89
CA ARG A 28 -15.72 6.12 3.72
C ARG A 28 -15.26 5.78 2.30
N ALA A 29 -15.90 6.35 1.28
CA ALA A 29 -15.50 6.11 -0.11
C ALA A 29 -14.08 6.61 -0.39
N LEU A 30 -13.66 7.72 0.23
CA LEU A 30 -12.28 8.21 0.15
C LEU A 30 -11.30 7.26 0.84
N GLU A 31 -11.62 6.79 2.05
CA GLU A 31 -10.80 5.81 2.79
C GLU A 31 -10.63 4.49 1.99
N GLU A 32 -11.71 3.98 1.41
CA GLU A 32 -11.67 2.78 0.56
C GLU A 32 -10.82 3.00 -0.70
N THR A 33 -10.91 4.19 -1.31
CA THR A 33 -10.11 4.54 -2.49
C THR A 33 -8.62 4.62 -2.14
N GLU A 34 -8.27 5.22 -1.01
CA GLU A 34 -6.89 5.29 -0.54
C GLU A 34 -6.35 3.90 -0.23
N LEU A 35 -7.15 3.03 0.40
CA LEU A 35 -6.77 1.65 0.65
C LEU A 35 -6.51 0.87 -0.64
N LEU A 36 -7.31 1.09 -1.69
CA LEU A 36 -7.11 0.48 -3.00
C LEU A 36 -5.83 0.98 -3.67
N ARG A 37 -5.55 2.27 -3.56
CA ARG A 37 -4.30 2.88 -4.06
C ARG A 37 -3.09 2.26 -3.37
N LEU A 38 -3.07 2.20 -2.04
CA LEU A 38 -1.97 1.60 -1.28
C LEU A 38 -1.76 0.12 -1.63
N ARG A 39 -2.84 -0.65 -1.77
CA ARG A 39 -2.77 -2.06 -2.21
C ARG A 39 -2.15 -2.21 -3.59
N LEU A 40 -2.44 -1.30 -4.52
CA LEU A 40 -1.85 -1.32 -5.84
C LEU A 40 -0.34 -1.01 -5.78
N GLU A 41 0.07 -0.03 -4.99
CA GLU A 41 1.50 0.29 -4.82
C GLU A 41 2.27 -0.86 -4.18
N VAL A 42 1.74 -1.50 -3.14
CA VAL A 42 2.33 -2.72 -2.56
C VAL A 42 2.51 -3.82 -3.60
N ARG A 43 1.52 -4.04 -4.48
CA ARG A 43 1.63 -5.05 -5.56
C ARG A 43 2.70 -4.70 -6.58
N LYS A 44 2.88 -3.42 -6.92
CA LYS A 44 3.96 -2.98 -7.81
C LYS A 44 5.33 -3.22 -7.18
N LEU A 45 5.47 -2.91 -5.89
CA LEU A 45 6.69 -3.20 -5.14
C LEU A 45 6.99 -4.70 -5.09
N ASP A 46 5.97 -5.54 -4.83
CA ASP A 46 6.10 -6.99 -4.83
C ASP A 46 6.58 -7.53 -6.19
N ALA A 47 6.00 -7.03 -7.28
CA ALA A 47 6.43 -7.39 -8.63
C ALA A 47 7.89 -6.98 -8.88
N ARG A 48 8.26 -5.75 -8.49
CA ARG A 48 9.62 -5.24 -8.68
C ARG A 48 10.65 -6.02 -7.85
N ILE A 49 10.32 -6.35 -6.61
CA ILE A 49 11.17 -7.20 -5.75
C ILE A 49 11.37 -8.57 -6.38
N SER A 50 10.31 -9.17 -6.94
CA SER A 50 10.41 -10.46 -7.62
C SER A 50 11.31 -10.41 -8.86
N GLU A 51 11.24 -9.34 -9.65
CA GLU A 51 12.14 -9.13 -10.79
C GLU A 51 13.59 -9.08 -10.35
N LEU A 52 13.90 -8.27 -9.32
CA LEU A 52 15.27 -8.13 -8.81
C LEU A 52 15.82 -9.43 -8.21
N TYR A 53 14.97 -10.26 -7.59
CA TYR A 53 15.40 -11.60 -7.17
C TYR A 53 15.73 -12.51 -8.37
N GLY A 54 15.01 -12.36 -9.48
CA GLY A 54 15.35 -13.00 -10.75
C GLY A 54 16.72 -12.56 -11.25
N ASP A 55 16.96 -11.25 -11.31
CA ASP A 55 18.23 -10.66 -11.74
C ASP A 55 19.42 -11.14 -10.87
N ILE A 56 19.22 -11.20 -9.55
CA ILE A 56 20.20 -11.76 -8.60
C ILE A 56 20.50 -13.23 -8.94
N GLY A 57 19.46 -14.03 -9.18
CA GLY A 57 19.61 -15.45 -9.48
C GLY A 57 20.34 -15.68 -10.79
N GLU A 58 19.96 -14.97 -11.86
CA GLU A 58 20.60 -15.04 -13.17
C GLU A 58 22.09 -14.69 -13.06
N ARG A 59 22.41 -13.56 -12.42
CA ARG A 59 23.79 -13.13 -12.22
C ARG A 59 24.61 -14.12 -11.38
N ALA A 60 24.03 -14.68 -10.32
CA ALA A 60 24.71 -15.68 -9.49
C ALA A 60 25.04 -16.95 -10.29
N VAL A 61 24.12 -17.39 -11.16
CA VAL A 61 24.35 -18.52 -12.07
C VAL A 61 25.44 -18.20 -13.09
N GLU A 62 25.39 -17.04 -13.76
CA GLU A 62 26.43 -16.60 -14.70
C GLU A 62 27.83 -16.62 -14.06
N LEU A 63 27.96 -16.09 -12.83
CA LEU A 63 29.24 -16.06 -12.12
C LEU A 63 29.70 -17.47 -11.74
N SER A 64 28.78 -18.33 -11.31
CA SER A 64 29.07 -19.73 -11.02
C SER A 64 29.50 -20.51 -12.27
N GLU A 65 28.87 -20.29 -13.42
CA GLU A 65 29.24 -20.91 -14.70
C GLU A 65 30.63 -20.49 -15.17
N ARG A 66 31.08 -19.30 -14.78
CA ARG A 66 32.46 -18.83 -14.98
C ARG A 66 33.47 -19.45 -14.01
N GLY A 67 33.03 -20.34 -13.12
CA GLY A 67 33.87 -21.06 -12.16
C GLY A 67 34.26 -20.23 -10.93
N LEU A 68 33.56 -19.13 -10.67
CA LEU A 68 33.83 -18.34 -9.47
C LEU A 68 33.37 -19.11 -8.22
N PRO A 69 34.17 -19.11 -7.14
CA PRO A 69 33.75 -19.72 -5.88
C PRO A 69 32.62 -18.90 -5.24
N ALA A 70 31.79 -19.55 -4.44
CA ALA A 70 30.60 -18.95 -3.85
C ALA A 70 30.90 -17.66 -3.06
N GLU A 71 32.03 -17.59 -2.37
CA GLU A 71 32.45 -16.38 -1.64
C GLU A 71 32.66 -15.17 -2.55
N GLN A 72 33.17 -15.40 -3.77
CA GLN A 72 33.36 -14.33 -4.76
C GLN A 72 32.05 -13.95 -5.44
N VAL A 73 31.14 -14.91 -5.66
CA VAL A 73 29.78 -14.62 -6.14
C VAL A 73 29.05 -13.75 -5.13
N LEU A 74 29.05 -14.11 -3.85
CA LEU A 74 28.37 -13.33 -2.79
C LEU A 74 28.96 -11.93 -2.58
N SER A 75 30.23 -11.75 -2.94
CA SER A 75 30.93 -10.45 -2.85
C SER A 75 30.87 -9.65 -4.15
N ASP A 76 30.18 -10.15 -5.18
CA ASP A 76 30.02 -9.42 -6.44
C ASP A 76 29.26 -8.11 -6.20
N SER A 77 29.86 -7.01 -6.64
CA SER A 77 29.34 -5.67 -6.37
C SER A 77 27.97 -5.42 -6.98
N GLU A 78 27.63 -6.07 -8.09
CA GLU A 78 26.31 -5.93 -8.72
C GLU A 78 25.27 -6.68 -7.89
N LEU A 79 25.58 -7.91 -7.44
CA LEU A 79 24.71 -8.67 -6.54
C LEU A 79 24.45 -7.95 -5.22
N VAL A 80 25.49 -7.38 -4.61
CA VAL A 80 25.36 -6.58 -3.38
C VAL A 80 24.45 -5.37 -3.62
N ARG A 81 24.67 -4.63 -4.72
CA ARG A 81 23.86 -3.45 -5.05
C ARG A 81 22.39 -3.80 -5.29
N VAL A 82 22.11 -4.87 -6.02
CA VAL A 82 20.73 -5.31 -6.27
C VAL A 82 20.07 -5.79 -4.97
N ALA A 83 20.81 -6.47 -4.10
CA ALA A 83 20.31 -6.87 -2.78
C ALA A 83 19.97 -5.66 -1.89
N GLU A 84 20.79 -4.61 -1.90
CA GLU A 84 20.48 -3.34 -1.22
C GLU A 84 19.21 -2.68 -1.78
N GLN A 85 19.03 -2.72 -3.11
CA GLN A 85 17.81 -2.21 -3.75
C GLN A 85 16.57 -3.01 -3.30
N VAL A 86 16.67 -4.34 -3.24
CA VAL A 86 15.59 -5.20 -2.70
C VAL A 86 15.27 -4.81 -1.25
N ALA A 87 16.28 -4.63 -0.40
CA ALA A 87 16.09 -4.24 0.99
C ALA A 87 15.37 -2.88 1.11
N SER A 88 15.74 -1.90 0.28
CA SER A 88 15.06 -0.60 0.23
C SER A 88 13.59 -0.73 -0.17
N LEU A 89 13.28 -1.52 -1.19
CA LEU A 89 11.90 -1.73 -1.64
C LEU A 89 11.07 -2.50 -0.60
N GLN A 90 11.68 -3.44 0.12
CA GLN A 90 11.02 -4.14 1.23
C GLN A 90 10.68 -3.18 2.38
N ALA A 91 11.56 -2.23 2.70
CA ALA A 91 11.28 -1.20 3.69
C ALA A 91 10.11 -0.29 3.27
N GLU A 92 10.08 0.12 2.00
CA GLU A 92 8.97 0.90 1.45
C GLU A 92 7.65 0.10 1.49
N ARG A 93 7.67 -1.17 1.08
CA ARG A 93 6.52 -2.07 1.15
C ARG A 93 5.99 -2.21 2.58
N ALA A 94 6.88 -2.36 3.56
CA ALA A 94 6.52 -2.46 4.97
C ALA A 94 5.86 -1.16 5.45
N LYS A 95 6.39 0.00 5.05
CA LYS A 95 5.79 1.30 5.35
C LYS A 95 4.38 1.42 4.80
N LEU A 96 4.16 1.12 3.51
CA LEU A 96 2.83 1.19 2.90
C LEU A 96 1.84 0.21 3.54
N THR A 97 2.32 -0.97 3.96
CA THR A 97 1.49 -1.94 4.69
C THR A 97 1.07 -1.38 6.05
N GLY A 98 1.99 -0.71 6.76
CA GLY A 98 1.66 0.01 8.01
C GLY A 98 0.62 1.11 7.80
N GLU A 99 0.78 1.95 6.77
CA GLU A 99 -0.21 2.99 6.42
C GLU A 99 -1.61 2.40 6.13
N MET A 100 -1.67 1.22 5.50
CA MET A 100 -2.92 0.50 5.27
C MET A 100 -3.57 0.01 6.57
N ASP A 101 -2.77 -0.48 7.52
CA ASP A 101 -3.25 -0.97 8.81
C ASP A 101 -3.72 0.19 9.71
N ASP A 102 -3.07 1.36 9.61
CA ASP A 102 -3.50 2.59 10.28
C ASP A 102 -4.87 3.06 9.76
N ILE A 103 -5.10 3.06 8.44
CA ILE A 103 -6.42 3.39 7.86
C ILE A 103 -7.49 2.40 8.33
N ARG A 104 -7.17 1.10 8.39
CA ARG A 104 -8.13 0.07 8.83
C ARG A 104 -8.45 0.13 10.32
N SER A 105 -7.51 0.59 11.15
CA SER A 105 -7.69 0.71 12.60
C SER A 105 -8.25 2.06 13.03
N GLY A 106 -8.18 3.07 12.15
CA GLY A 106 -8.76 4.41 12.35
C GLY A 106 -10.21 4.59 11.89
N SER A 107 -10.78 3.66 11.09
CA SER A 107 -12.19 3.65 10.63
C SER A 107 -13.09 2.78 11.52
#